data_AF-A0AAU4AW35-F1
#
_entry.id   AF-A0AAU4AW35-F1
#
_cell.length_a   1.000
_cell.length_b   1.000
_cell.length_c   1.000
_cell.angle_alpha   90.00
_cell.angle_beta   90.00
_cell.angle_gamma   90.00
#
_symmetry.space_group_name_H-M   'P 1'
#
loop_
_entity.id
_entity.type
_entity.pdbx_description
1 polymer ?
#
loop_
_entity_poly.entity_id
_entity_poly.type
_entity_poly.pdbx_seq_one_letter_code
_entity_poly.pdbx_strand_id
1 'polypeptide(L)'
;MSPLVSAITLAVLATLCYAALCAVSPLGVCRRCGGFGFKVRQNRRGRIVRGRECRRCKGYGQRVRVGRHLYNAATRLHREGTR
;
A
#
# COMPACT_ATOMS: atom_id res chain seq x y z
N MET A 1 36.83 11.19 -1.46
CA MET A 1 35.42 11.46 -1.05
C MET A 1 35.27 10.88 0.34
N SER A 2 34.94 11.68 1.36
CA SER A 2 34.89 11.17 2.74
C SER A 2 33.82 10.08 2.88
N PRO A 3 34.13 8.92 3.48
CA PRO A 3 33.22 7.77 3.53
C PRO A 3 31.90 8.10 4.25
N LEU A 4 31.93 9.05 5.19
CA LEU A 4 30.76 9.57 5.88
C LEU A 4 29.79 10.30 4.94
N VAL A 5 30.31 11.17 4.06
CA VAL A 5 29.48 11.94 3.13
C VAL A 5 28.78 11.00 2.16
N SER A 6 29.50 10.00 1.64
CA SER A 6 28.90 8.96 0.79
C SER A 6 27.84 8.12 1.52
N ALA A 7 28.03 7.80 2.79
CA ALA A 7 27.05 7.04 3.56
C ALA A 7 25.75 7.85 3.77
N ILE A 8 25.89 9.13 4.11
CA ILE A 8 24.76 10.04 4.32
C ILE A 8 23.98 10.23 3.02
N THR A 9 24.66 10.51 1.90
CA THR A 9 23.98 10.70 0.62
C THR A 9 23.22 9.45 0.20
N LEU A 10 23.79 8.25 0.38
CA LEU A 10 23.12 6.99 0.04
C LEU A 10 21.88 6.75 0.92
N ALA A 11 21.95 7.07 2.22
CA ALA A 11 20.83 6.96 3.14
C ALA A 11 19.68 7.92 2.77
N VAL A 12 20.01 9.17 2.43
CA VAL A 12 19.02 10.15 1.96
C VAL A 12 18.38 9.70 0.65
N LEU A 13 19.18 9.19 -0.29
CA LEU A 13 18.66 8.71 -1.58
C LEU A 13 17.73 7.50 -1.40
N ALA A 14 18.10 6.56 -0.53
CA ALA A 14 17.27 5.39 -0.21
C ALA A 14 15.93 5.79 0.44
N THR A 15 15.97 6.74 1.39
CA THR A 15 14.74 7.23 2.06
C THR A 15 13.83 7.98 1.09
N LEU A 16 14.39 8.82 0.21
CA LEU A 16 13.63 9.51 -0.84
C LEU A 16 13.02 8.54 -1.85
N CYS A 17 13.78 7.53 -2.31
CA CYS A 17 13.25 6.48 -3.18
C CYS A 17 12.10 5.70 -2.53
N TYR A 18 12.22 5.36 -1.24
CA TYR A 18 11.15 4.69 -0.51
C TYR A 18 9.90 5.57 -0.37
N ALA A 19 10.08 6.86 -0.09
CA ALA A 19 9.00 7.83 -0.01
C ALA A 19 8.30 8.01 -1.38
N ALA A 20 9.06 8.12 -2.47
CA ALA A 20 8.55 8.21 -3.83
C ALA A 20 7.75 6.96 -4.22
N LEU A 21 8.27 5.76 -3.93
CA LEU A 21 7.55 4.50 -4.14
C LEU A 21 6.22 4.46 -3.38
N CYS A 22 6.22 4.96 -2.14
CA CYS A 22 5.03 5.06 -1.31
C CYS A 22 4.01 6.08 -1.84
N ALA A 23 4.46 7.12 -2.55
CA ALA A 23 3.60 8.09 -3.21
C ALA A 23 3.01 7.55 -4.52
N VAL A 24 3.82 6.89 -5.35
CA VAL A 24 3.41 6.35 -6.67
C VAL A 24 2.53 5.10 -6.52
N SER A 25 2.82 4.22 -5.55
CA SER A 25 2.04 2.99 -5.30
C SER A 25 1.39 3.04 -3.91
N PRO A 26 0.33 3.83 -3.72
CA PRO A 26 -0.32 4.00 -2.42
C PRO A 26 -1.08 2.74 -1.96
N LEU A 27 -1.31 1.80 -2.88
CA LEU A 27 -2.14 0.61 -2.67
C LEU A 27 -1.24 -0.63 -2.77
N GLY A 28 -1.17 -1.40 -1.69
CA GLY A 28 -0.59 -2.73 -1.67
C GLY A 28 -1.64 -3.79 -1.91
N VAL A 29 -1.23 -4.98 -2.35
CA VAL A 29 -2.14 -6.13 -2.45
C VAL A 29 -2.62 -6.59 -1.08
N CYS A 30 -3.89 -6.94 -0.96
CA CYS A 30 -4.40 -7.53 0.27
C CYS A 30 -3.81 -8.93 0.45
N ARG A 31 -2.94 -9.09 1.46
CA ARG A 31 -2.27 -10.37 1.80
C ARG A 31 -3.21 -11.56 2.04
N ARG A 32 -4.48 -11.30 2.39
CA ARG A 32 -5.45 -12.36 2.70
C ARG A 32 -6.10 -12.95 1.44
N CYS A 33 -6.30 -12.15 0.41
CA CYS A 33 -6.93 -12.57 -0.85
C CYS A 33 -5.99 -12.47 -2.05
N GLY A 34 -4.71 -12.14 -1.84
CA GLY A 34 -3.71 -12.04 -2.92
C GLY A 34 -4.02 -11.00 -3.99
N GLY A 35 -4.82 -9.97 -3.69
CA GLY A 35 -5.26 -9.00 -4.70
C GLY A 35 -6.65 -9.26 -5.32
N PHE A 36 -7.21 -10.47 -5.20
CA PHE A 36 -8.48 -10.82 -5.87
C PHE A 36 -9.72 -10.13 -5.29
N GLY A 37 -9.69 -9.67 -4.04
CA GLY A 37 -10.86 -9.08 -3.37
C GLY A 37 -11.89 -10.10 -2.85
N PHE A 38 -11.75 -11.38 -3.20
CA PHE A 38 -12.62 -12.47 -2.74
C PHE A 38 -11.83 -13.75 -2.51
N LYS A 39 -12.45 -14.73 -1.85
CA LYS A 39 -11.92 -16.08 -1.71
C LYS A 39 -12.17 -16.86 -3.00
N VAL A 40 -11.12 -17.36 -3.62
CA VAL A 40 -11.23 -18.26 -4.76
C VAL A 40 -11.73 -19.63 -4.27
N ARG A 41 -12.72 -20.21 -4.93
CA ARG A 41 -13.18 -21.58 -4.66
C ARG A 41 -13.30 -22.36 -5.95
N GLN A 42 -13.12 -23.68 -5.87
CA GLN A 42 -13.38 -24.57 -6.98
C GLN A 42 -14.76 -25.20 -6.80
N ASN A 43 -15.56 -25.22 -7.86
CA ASN A 43 -16.85 -25.89 -7.83
C ASN A 43 -16.68 -27.42 -7.97
N ARG A 44 -17.76 -28.18 -7.77
CA ARG A 44 -17.76 -29.65 -7.91
C ARG A 44 -17.39 -30.14 -9.33
N ARG A 45 -17.47 -29.25 -10.33
CA ARG A 45 -17.12 -29.53 -11.74
C ARG A 45 -15.70 -29.05 -12.09
N GLY A 46 -14.87 -28.74 -11.10
CA GLY A 46 -13.49 -28.33 -11.30
C GLY A 46 -13.28 -26.87 -11.76
N ARG A 47 -14.33 -26.08 -11.98
CA ARG A 47 -14.21 -24.67 -12.40
C ARG A 47 -13.87 -23.76 -11.22
N ILE A 48 -12.96 -22.83 -11.46
CA ILE A 48 -12.63 -21.76 -10.52
C ILE A 48 -13.77 -20.76 -10.52
N VAL A 49 -14.37 -20.54 -9.35
CA VAL A 49 -15.49 -19.62 -9.14
C VAL A 49 -15.14 -18.59 -8.06
N ARG A 50 -15.73 -17.41 -8.21
CA ARG A 50 -15.68 -16.36 -7.20
C ARG A 50 -16.45 -16.82 -5.96
N GLY A 51 -15.75 -16.98 -4.85
CA GLY A 51 -16.35 -17.23 -3.54
C GLY A 51 -16.70 -15.94 -2.81
N ARG A 52 -16.84 -16.04 -1.48
CA ARG A 52 -17.21 -14.90 -0.63
C ARG A 52 -16.19 -13.78 -0.69
N GLU A 53 -16.67 -12.55 -0.55
CA GLU A 53 -15.85 -11.36 -0.48
C GLU A 53 -14.83 -11.40 0.67
N CYS A 54 -13.66 -10.81 0.45
CA CYS A 54 -12.63 -10.72 1.46
C CYS A 54 -13.01 -9.66 2.51
N ARG A 55 -13.39 -10.11 3.71
CA ARG A 55 -13.76 -9.23 4.85
C ARG A 55 -12.69 -8.20 5.23
N ARG A 56 -11.41 -8.47 4.94
CA ARG A 56 -10.29 -7.59 5.33
C ARG A 56 -10.14 -6.39 4.41
N CYS A 57 -10.28 -6.59 3.10
CA CYS A 57 -10.22 -5.50 2.13
C CYS A 57 -11.60 -5.09 1.62
N LYS A 58 -12.70 -5.62 2.19
CA LYS A 58 -14.08 -5.31 1.78
C LYS A 58 -14.24 -5.34 0.24
N GLY A 59 -13.75 -6.40 -0.39
CA GLY A 59 -13.94 -6.60 -1.83
C GLY A 59 -12.96 -5.86 -2.74
N TYR A 60 -12.27 -4.83 -2.25
CA TYR A 60 -11.38 -4.01 -3.06
C TYR A 60 -10.09 -4.73 -3.51
N GLY A 61 -9.71 -5.84 -2.87
CA GLY A 61 -8.47 -6.55 -3.20
C GLY A 61 -7.18 -5.84 -2.77
N GLN A 62 -7.30 -4.60 -2.28
CA GLN A 62 -6.17 -3.72 -2.00
C GLN A 62 -6.12 -3.30 -0.52
N ARG A 63 -4.96 -2.82 -0.07
CA ARG A 63 -4.69 -2.25 1.24
C ARG A 63 -3.98 -0.92 1.06
N VAL A 64 -4.38 0.10 1.79
CA VAL A 64 -3.68 1.39 1.81
C VAL A 64 -2.31 1.23 2.48
N ARG A 65 -1.23 1.68 1.83
CA ARG A 65 0.14 1.71 2.38
C ARG A 65 0.31 2.87 3.36
N VAL A 66 1.31 2.77 4.23
CA VAL A 66 1.60 3.77 5.28
C VAL A 66 1.80 5.18 4.70
N GLY A 67 2.48 5.32 3.56
CA GLY A 67 2.67 6.63 2.93
C GLY A 67 1.35 7.35 2.59
N ARG A 68 0.35 6.62 2.09
CA ARG A 68 -0.97 7.20 1.81
C ARG A 68 -1.74 7.53 3.10
N HIS A 69 -1.55 6.76 4.17
CA HIS A 69 -2.07 7.12 5.49
C HIS A 69 -1.46 8.43 6.01
N LEU A 70 -0.14 8.60 5.90
CA LEU A 70 0.55 9.83 6.29
C LEU A 70 0.10 11.02 5.46
N TYR A 71 0.02 10.88 4.14
CA TYR A 71 -0.47 11.95 3.26
C TYR A 71 -1.90 12.37 3.62
N ASN A 72 -2.79 11.40 3.83
CA ASN A 72 -4.16 11.68 4.22
C ASN A 72 -4.23 12.37 5.59
N ALA A 73 -3.38 11.99 6.55
CA ALA A 73 -3.29 12.62 7.86
C ALA A 73 -2.77 14.06 7.75
N ALA A 74 -1.68 14.28 7.01
CA ALA A 74 -1.09 15.61 6.77
C ALA A 74 -2.09 16.55 6.07
N THR A 75 -2.80 16.04 5.06
CA THR A 75 -3.83 16.81 4.34
C THR A 75 -4.99 17.19 5.27
N ARG A 76 -5.38 16.29 6.18
CA ARG A 76 -6.42 16.58 7.20
C ARG A 76 -5.94 17.68 8.15
N LEU A 77 -4.74 17.55 8.73
CA LEU A 77 -4.15 18.57 9.59
C LEU A 77 -4.08 19.94 8.89
N HIS A 78 -3.61 19.98 7.64
CA HIS A 78 -3.51 21.23 6.89
C HIS A 78 -4.87 21.89 6.69
N ARG A 79 -5.90 21.12 6.35
CA ARG A 79 -7.28 21.64 6.17
C ARG A 79 -7.89 22.11 7.48
N GLU A 80 -7.62 21.42 8.58
CA GLU A 80 -8.10 21.80 9.91
C GLU A 80 -7.39 23.07 10.41
N GLY A 81 -6.09 23.23 10.13
CA GLY A 81 -5.34 24.44 10.51
C GLY A 81 -5.56 25.66 9.61
N THR A 82 -6.25 25.50 8.47
CA THR A 82 -6.58 26.60 7.53
C THR A 82 -8.05 27.00 7.60
N ARG A 83 -8.79 26.50 8.59
CA ARG A 83 -10.20 26.80 8.84
C ARG A 83 -10.35 27.60 10.14
#